data_AF-A0AAV2QZT4-F1
#
_entry.id   AF-A0AAV2QZT4-F1
#
_cell.length_a   1.000
_cell.length_b   1.000
_cell.length_c   1.000
_cell.angle_alpha   90.00
_cell.angle_beta   90.00
_cell.angle_gamma   90.00
#
_symmetry.space_group_name_H-M   'P 1'
#
loop_
_entity.id
_entity.type
_entity.pdbx_description
1 polymer ?
#
loop_
_entity_poly.entity_id
_entity_poly.type
_entity_poly.pdbx_seq_one_letter_code
_entity_poly.pdbx_strand_id
1 'polypeptide(L)'
;DPMELRDHISRYYSTKSFWLGGRFYRHPEWEWLSGAPFNSSFPWGTNDRGVQQDRGEKQECLTLRYFPIQDEHEYVDNTCKRKHHYICEKPKIKLDGWRWVTGEKVIDSFQWGINDKGDQQDKGEKQHCMTLRYFPKQDTYHYVDNRCQKRYRYICEAPRCPNGFELVGQQCIAISVEKLPWMESKTKCAELEQFGWQTQLLIVKDTEGTTTHI
;
A
#
# COMPACT_ATOMS: atom_id res chain seq x y z
N ASP A 1 -2.06 9.68 12.93
CA ASP A 1 -2.44 10.29 14.21
C ASP A 1 -1.32 11.24 14.62
N PRO A 2 -1.60 12.53 14.86
CA PRO A 2 -0.58 13.49 15.33
C PRO A 2 0.08 13.09 16.65
N MET A 3 -0.66 12.54 17.62
CA MET A 3 -0.09 12.18 18.92
C MET A 3 0.91 11.03 18.79
N GLU A 4 0.54 9.96 18.07
CA GLU A 4 1.44 8.83 17.81
C GLU A 4 2.68 9.27 17.01
N LEU A 5 2.53 10.19 16.06
CA LEU A 5 3.65 10.71 15.29
C LEU A 5 4.62 11.47 16.19
N ARG A 6 4.12 12.36 17.05
CA ARG A 6 4.93 13.09 18.02
C ARG A 6 5.70 12.14 18.93
N ASP A 7 5.02 11.16 19.54
CA ASP A 7 5.64 10.19 20.45
C ASP A 7 6.75 9.38 19.77
N HIS A 8 6.54 8.98 18.51
CA HIS A 8 7.57 8.32 17.70
C HIS A 8 8.80 9.21 17.49
N ILE A 9 8.57 10.48 17.11
CA ILE A 9 9.64 11.43 16.86
C ILE A 9 10.41 11.76 18.14
N SER A 10 9.73 11.95 19.27
CA SER A 10 10.38 12.18 20.56
C SER A 10 11.25 11.00 20.99
N ARG A 11 10.84 9.76 20.68
CA ARG A 11 11.60 8.55 21.04
C ARG A 11 12.86 8.36 20.19
N TYR A 12 12.79 8.56 18.87
CA TYR A 12 13.87 8.18 17.95
C TYR A 12 14.66 9.36 17.37
N TYR A 13 14.11 10.57 17.45
CA TYR A 13 14.67 11.79 16.87
C TYR A 13 14.56 12.96 17.86
N SER A 14 14.87 12.69 19.13
CA SER A 14 14.58 13.54 20.30
C SER A 14 15.01 15.01 20.16
N THR A 15 16.06 15.32 19.40
CA THR A 15 16.59 16.70 19.25
C THR A 15 16.34 17.35 17.89
N LYS A 16 15.56 16.70 17.01
CA LYS A 16 15.36 17.15 15.63
C LYS A 16 13.99 17.81 15.45
N SER A 17 13.94 18.83 14.59
CA SER A 17 12.70 19.50 14.17
C SER A 17 12.36 19.15 12.73
N PHE A 18 11.06 19.03 12.44
CA PHE A 18 10.57 18.53 11.16
C PHE A 18 9.48 19.44 10.57
N TRP A 19 9.57 19.68 9.27
CA TRP A 19 8.48 20.18 8.45
C TRP A 19 7.41 19.11 8.27
N LEU A 20 6.16 19.55 8.31
CA LEU A 20 4.98 18.76 8.03
C LEU A 20 4.17 19.42 6.91
N GLY A 21 3.23 18.68 6.35
CA GLY A 21 2.39 19.18 5.25
C GLY A 21 1.29 20.15 5.67
N GLY A 22 1.36 20.81 6.82
CA GLY A 22 0.36 21.79 7.24
C GLY A 22 0.70 23.19 6.74
N ARG A 23 -0.29 23.91 6.20
CA ARG A 23 -0.10 25.28 5.70
C ARG A 23 -1.28 26.20 6.03
N PHE A 24 -0.96 27.48 6.20
CA PHE A 24 -1.94 28.57 6.35
C PHE A 24 -1.79 29.55 5.17
N TYR A 25 -2.71 29.51 4.21
CA TYR A 25 -2.56 30.23 2.92
C TYR A 25 -3.22 31.61 2.87
N ARG A 26 -4.35 31.79 3.56
CA ARG A 26 -5.16 33.02 3.73
C ARG A 26 -6.45 32.59 4.40
N HIS A 27 -6.85 33.33 5.44
CA HIS A 27 -7.97 33.06 6.35
C HIS A 27 -9.17 32.25 5.82
N PRO A 28 -9.82 31.44 6.70
CA PRO A 28 -9.61 31.43 8.16
C PRO A 28 -8.87 30.21 8.75
N GLU A 29 -8.48 29.20 7.97
CA GLU A 29 -8.16 27.89 8.56
C GLU A 29 -6.88 27.24 8.03
N TRP A 30 -6.28 26.38 8.87
CA TRP A 30 -5.16 25.53 8.51
C TRP A 30 -5.63 24.35 7.65
N GLU A 31 -4.87 24.05 6.61
CA GLU A 31 -5.11 22.92 5.72
C GLU A 31 -3.85 22.07 5.56
N TRP A 32 -4.04 20.77 5.35
CA TRP A 32 -2.98 19.90 4.90
C TRP A 32 -2.73 20.12 3.40
N LEU A 33 -1.51 19.89 2.93
CA LEU A 33 -1.15 19.94 1.50
C LEU A 33 -1.97 18.95 0.65
N SER A 34 -2.62 17.97 1.26
CA SER A 34 -3.60 17.09 0.61
C SER A 34 -4.96 17.73 0.36
N GLY A 35 -5.21 18.95 0.86
CA GLY A 35 -6.49 19.64 0.87
C GLY A 35 -7.42 19.24 2.03
N ALA A 36 -6.98 18.36 2.93
CA ALA A 36 -7.78 18.00 4.11
C ALA A 36 -7.75 19.13 5.15
N PRO A 37 -8.89 19.48 5.78
CA PRO A 37 -8.91 20.48 6.84
C PRO A 37 -8.23 19.96 8.11
N PHE A 38 -7.71 20.87 8.94
CA PHE A 38 -7.26 20.52 10.27
C PHE A 38 -8.46 20.17 11.17
N ASN A 39 -8.27 19.18 12.05
CA ASN A 39 -9.24 18.90 13.09
C ASN A 39 -9.22 20.03 14.12
N SER A 40 -10.39 20.48 14.61
CA SER A 40 -10.49 21.46 15.71
C SER A 40 -9.77 20.99 16.99
N SER A 41 -9.59 19.68 17.16
CA SER A 41 -8.85 19.06 18.26
C SER A 41 -7.37 18.80 17.94
N PHE A 42 -6.80 19.45 16.92
CA PHE A 42 -5.39 19.28 16.59
C PHE A 42 -4.48 19.75 17.75
N PRO A 43 -3.47 18.96 18.16
CA PRO A 43 -2.71 19.21 19.39
C PRO A 43 -1.61 20.27 19.18
N TRP A 44 -2.01 21.52 19.00
CA TRP A 44 -1.07 22.64 18.90
C TRP A 44 -0.22 22.81 20.16
N GLY A 45 1.03 23.22 19.97
CA GLY A 45 1.97 23.58 21.03
C GLY A 45 1.56 24.84 21.78
N THR A 46 1.98 24.93 23.03
CA THR A 46 1.75 26.09 23.89
C THR A 46 3.09 26.62 24.37
N ASN A 47 3.35 27.91 24.15
CA ASN A 47 4.58 28.50 24.68
C ASN A 47 4.56 28.56 26.23
N ASP A 48 5.69 29.00 26.80
CA ASP A 48 5.91 29.27 28.23
C ASP A 48 4.90 30.24 28.88
N ARG A 49 4.08 30.93 28.08
CA ARG A 49 3.01 31.83 28.52
C ARG A 49 1.61 31.23 28.34
N GLY A 50 1.51 29.95 27.98
CA GLY A 50 0.25 29.25 27.71
C GLY A 50 -0.46 29.71 26.43
N VAL A 51 0.23 30.40 25.52
CA VAL A 51 -0.36 30.87 24.26
C VAL A 51 -0.16 29.81 23.18
N GLN A 52 -1.28 29.33 22.63
CA GLN A 52 -1.33 28.42 21.48
C GLN A 52 -0.64 29.05 20.26
N GLN A 53 0.22 28.28 19.58
CA GLN A 53 1.08 28.73 18.48
C GLN A 53 0.44 28.56 17.08
N ASP A 54 -0.88 28.77 16.93
CA ASP A 54 -1.62 28.50 15.69
C ASP A 54 -1.93 29.74 14.83
N ARG A 55 -1.30 30.89 15.12
CA ARG A 55 -1.73 32.18 14.61
C ARG A 55 -1.07 32.57 13.29
N GLY A 56 -1.54 31.94 12.20
CA GLY A 56 -1.14 32.09 10.80
C GLY A 56 -1.08 33.51 10.18
N GLU A 57 -0.94 34.58 10.95
CA GLU A 57 -0.80 35.95 10.47
C GLU A 57 0.61 36.27 9.91
N LYS A 58 1.65 35.52 10.31
CA LYS A 58 3.05 35.77 9.84
C LYS A 58 3.84 34.52 9.47
N GLN A 59 3.38 33.34 9.88
CA GLN A 59 4.08 32.07 9.75
C GLN A 59 3.12 31.06 9.16
N GLU A 60 3.43 30.59 7.95
CA GLU A 60 2.47 29.87 7.12
C GLU A 60 2.70 28.36 7.10
N CYS A 61 3.76 27.84 7.73
CA CYS A 61 4.15 26.43 7.60
C CYS A 61 4.18 25.72 8.95
N LEU A 62 3.61 24.51 9.01
CA LEU A 62 3.57 23.68 10.21
C LEU A 62 4.91 22.97 10.45
N THR A 63 5.39 23.05 11.68
CA THR A 63 6.53 22.27 12.18
C THR A 63 6.18 21.43 13.38
N LEU A 64 6.77 20.24 13.46
CA LEU A 64 6.98 19.55 14.74
C LEU A 64 8.36 19.96 15.25
N ARG A 65 8.38 20.94 16.16
CA ARG A 65 9.60 21.60 16.63
C ARG A 65 10.05 21.02 17.95
N TYR A 66 11.34 20.76 18.07
CA TYR A 66 11.98 20.44 19.35
C TYR A 66 12.28 21.72 20.13
N PHE A 67 11.90 21.73 21.41
CA PHE A 67 12.15 22.81 22.37
C PHE A 67 13.14 22.34 23.45
N PRO A 68 14.41 22.80 23.40
CA PRO A 68 15.45 22.30 24.32
C PRO A 68 15.23 22.61 25.80
N ILE A 69 14.44 23.63 26.14
CA ILE A 69 14.19 24.02 27.53
C ILE A 69 13.18 23.08 28.18
N GLN A 70 12.13 22.75 27.45
CA GLN A 70 11.07 21.83 27.88
C GLN A 70 11.42 20.35 27.61
N ASP A 71 12.46 20.11 26.80
CA ASP A 71 12.86 18.81 26.28
C ASP A 71 11.71 18.04 25.61
N GLU A 72 10.91 18.76 24.81
CA GLU A 72 9.71 18.21 24.17
C GLU A 72 9.55 18.65 22.71
N HIS A 73 8.70 17.92 21.98
CA HIS A 73 8.28 18.26 20.64
C HIS A 73 6.89 18.85 20.65
N GLU A 74 6.71 20.00 20.00
CA GLU A 74 5.39 20.61 19.84
C GLU A 74 5.08 20.96 18.39
N TYR A 75 3.78 20.91 18.05
CA TYR A 75 3.26 21.38 16.77
C TYR A 75 3.12 22.90 16.79
N VAL A 76 3.90 23.60 15.99
CA VAL A 76 3.90 25.08 15.96
C VAL A 76 3.97 25.60 14.52
N ASP A 77 3.41 26.78 14.31
CA ASP A 77 3.67 27.54 13.10
C ASP A 77 5.13 27.99 13.04
N ASN A 78 5.64 28.12 11.82
CA ASN A 78 7.00 28.59 11.60
C ASN A 78 7.13 29.32 10.26
N THR A 79 8.15 30.16 10.14
CA THR A 79 8.47 30.78 8.86
C THR A 79 8.96 29.72 7.88
N CYS A 80 8.29 29.60 6.73
CA CYS A 80 8.61 28.63 5.69
C CYS A 80 10.05 28.75 5.13
N LYS A 81 10.76 29.83 5.45
CA LYS A 81 12.15 30.07 5.01
C LYS A 81 13.20 29.36 5.87
N ARG A 82 12.81 28.78 7.02
CA ARG A 82 13.75 28.04 7.90
C ARG A 82 14.10 26.67 7.34
N LYS A 83 15.29 26.20 7.67
CA LYS A 83 15.75 24.85 7.34
C LYS A 83 15.41 23.91 8.49
N HIS A 84 14.58 22.90 8.21
CA HIS A 84 14.29 21.78 9.10
C HIS A 84 14.42 20.47 8.31
N HIS A 85 14.47 19.34 9.02
CA HIS A 85 14.19 18.04 8.40
C HIS A 85 12.72 18.00 7.93
N TYR A 86 12.29 16.97 7.23
CA TYR A 86 10.91 16.86 6.76
C TYR A 86 10.39 15.43 6.88
N ILE A 87 9.08 15.30 7.08
CA ILE A 87 8.37 14.02 7.11
C ILE A 87 7.43 13.97 5.92
N CYS A 88 7.52 12.90 5.14
CA CYS A 88 6.60 12.63 4.04
C CYS A 88 5.62 11.53 4.45
N GLU A 89 4.34 11.74 4.20
CA GLU A 89 3.32 10.71 4.31
C GLU A 89 3.01 10.15 2.91
N LYS A 90 3.02 8.83 2.78
CA LYS A 90 2.44 8.17 1.61
C LYS A 90 0.97 7.92 1.91
N PRO A 91 0.02 8.39 1.07
CA PRO A 91 -1.40 8.15 1.30
C PRO A 91 -1.64 6.66 1.54
N LYS A 92 -2.35 6.33 2.62
CA LYS A 92 -2.99 5.02 2.72
C LYS A 92 -4.01 5.00 1.59
N ILE A 93 -3.68 4.32 0.49
CA ILE A 93 -4.66 4.07 -0.57
C ILE A 93 -5.81 3.34 0.11
N LYS A 94 -6.95 4.02 0.29
CA LYS A 94 -8.22 3.35 0.60
C LYS A 94 -8.53 2.56 -0.67
N LEU A 95 -8.02 1.35 -0.73
CA LEU A 95 -8.20 0.44 -1.85
C LEU A 95 -9.67 -0.01 -1.80
N ASP A 96 -10.53 0.76 -2.45
CA ASP A 96 -11.89 0.32 -2.73
C ASP A 96 -11.82 -0.68 -3.89
N GLY A 97 -12.08 -1.95 -3.57
CA GLY A 97 -12.08 -3.06 -4.52
C GLY A 97 -10.70 -3.66 -4.84
N TRP A 98 -10.75 -4.75 -5.62
CA TRP A 98 -9.59 -5.51 -6.05
C TRP A 98 -8.78 -4.76 -7.13
N ARG A 99 -7.45 -4.93 -7.10
CA ARG A 99 -6.54 -4.37 -8.09
C ARG A 99 -5.52 -5.39 -8.52
N TRP A 100 -5.09 -5.29 -9.77
CA TRP A 100 -3.90 -5.97 -10.25
C TRP A 100 -2.66 -5.41 -9.55
N VAL A 101 -1.60 -6.20 -9.47
CA VAL A 101 -0.33 -5.78 -8.83
C VAL A 101 0.33 -4.59 -9.53
N THR A 102 -0.05 -4.35 -10.79
CA THR A 102 0.31 -3.22 -11.65
C THR A 102 -0.48 -1.94 -11.35
N GLY A 103 -1.54 -2.03 -10.55
CA GLY A 103 -2.29 -0.89 -10.00
C GLY A 103 -3.64 -0.63 -10.67
N GLU A 104 -3.92 -1.26 -11.82
CA GLU A 104 -5.22 -1.18 -12.49
C GLU A 104 -6.31 -1.80 -11.62
N LYS A 105 -7.49 -1.18 -11.63
CA LYS A 105 -8.66 -1.71 -10.93
C LYS A 105 -9.12 -2.98 -11.64
N VAL A 106 -9.40 -4.03 -10.87
CA VAL A 106 -10.16 -5.18 -11.38
C VAL A 106 -11.55 -4.66 -11.73
N ILE A 107 -12.00 -4.90 -12.95
CA ILE A 107 -13.30 -4.45 -13.43
C ILE A 107 -14.43 -5.02 -12.57
N ASP A 108 -15.52 -4.29 -12.39
CA ASP A 108 -16.61 -4.70 -11.51
C ASP A 108 -17.33 -5.98 -12.03
N SER A 109 -17.21 -6.28 -13.32
CA SER A 109 -17.73 -7.49 -13.97
C SER A 109 -16.77 -8.69 -13.94
N PHE A 110 -15.70 -8.63 -13.15
CA PHE A 110 -14.71 -9.69 -13.06
C PHE A 110 -15.33 -10.99 -12.53
N GLN A 111 -15.05 -12.09 -13.22
CA GLN A 111 -15.68 -13.38 -12.94
C GLN A 111 -14.96 -14.11 -11.79
N TRP A 112 -15.40 -13.81 -10.57
CA TRP A 112 -14.99 -14.55 -9.38
C TRP A 112 -15.59 -15.96 -9.35
N GLY A 113 -14.87 -16.88 -8.72
CA GLY A 113 -15.33 -18.23 -8.47
C GLY A 113 -16.49 -18.27 -7.49
N ILE A 114 -17.42 -19.17 -7.78
CA ILE A 114 -18.57 -19.47 -6.93
C ILE A 114 -18.30 -20.83 -6.29
N ASN A 115 -18.34 -20.90 -4.97
CA ASN A 115 -18.17 -22.17 -4.27
C ASN A 115 -19.43 -23.04 -4.35
N ASP A 116 -19.35 -24.28 -3.85
CA ASP A 116 -20.47 -25.23 -3.83
C ASP A 116 -21.73 -24.74 -3.07
N LYS A 117 -21.63 -23.63 -2.32
CA LYS A 117 -22.73 -23.00 -1.59
C LYS A 117 -23.32 -21.79 -2.31
N GLY A 118 -22.82 -21.44 -3.49
CA GLY A 118 -23.26 -20.26 -4.23
C GLY A 118 -22.60 -18.95 -3.79
N ASP A 119 -21.63 -18.99 -2.87
CA ASP A 119 -20.96 -17.77 -2.40
C ASP A 119 -19.84 -17.35 -3.36
N GLN A 120 -19.88 -16.08 -3.79
CA GLN A 120 -18.77 -15.41 -4.44
C GLN A 120 -17.54 -15.38 -3.51
N GLN A 121 -16.38 -15.71 -4.05
CA GLN A 121 -15.12 -15.82 -3.32
C GLN A 121 -14.28 -14.53 -3.44
N ASP A 122 -14.89 -13.37 -3.18
CA ASP A 122 -14.22 -12.05 -3.21
C ASP A 122 -14.35 -11.29 -1.88
N LYS A 123 -14.76 -12.00 -0.81
CA LYS A 123 -15.31 -11.40 0.42
C LYS A 123 -14.30 -10.61 1.25
N GLY A 124 -13.01 -10.54 0.91
CA GLY A 124 -12.11 -9.42 1.24
C GLY A 124 -11.83 -9.10 2.72
N GLU A 125 -12.47 -9.78 3.67
CA GLU A 125 -12.45 -9.43 5.10
C GLU A 125 -11.23 -10.01 5.84
N LYS A 126 -10.62 -11.09 5.33
CA LYS A 126 -9.44 -11.75 5.94
C LYS A 126 -8.44 -12.31 4.92
N GLN A 127 -8.69 -12.08 3.64
CA GLN A 127 -8.06 -12.76 2.50
C GLN A 127 -7.88 -11.72 1.40
N HIS A 128 -6.63 -11.26 1.19
CA HIS A 128 -6.33 -10.09 0.36
C HIS A 128 -5.49 -10.44 -0.89
N CYS A 129 -5.39 -11.72 -1.24
CA CYS A 129 -4.67 -12.16 -2.44
C CYS A 129 -5.57 -13.02 -3.32
N MET A 130 -5.56 -12.74 -4.61
CA MET A 130 -6.29 -13.51 -5.61
C MET A 130 -5.48 -14.75 -6.01
N THR A 131 -6.15 -15.90 -6.10
CA THR A 131 -5.56 -17.17 -6.54
C THR A 131 -6.48 -17.83 -7.54
N LEU A 132 -5.93 -18.58 -8.51
CA LEU A 132 -6.75 -19.41 -9.38
C LEU A 132 -6.86 -20.82 -8.80
N ARG A 133 -8.09 -21.31 -8.66
CA ARG A 133 -8.40 -22.61 -8.06
C ARG A 133 -9.22 -23.43 -9.04
N TYR A 134 -8.87 -24.71 -9.20
CA TYR A 134 -9.68 -25.69 -9.92
C TYR A 134 -10.88 -26.13 -9.08
N PHE A 135 -12.06 -26.17 -9.70
CA PHE A 135 -13.33 -26.61 -9.11
C PHE A 135 -13.79 -27.89 -9.81
N PRO A 136 -13.59 -29.08 -9.21
CA PRO A 136 -13.87 -30.36 -9.86
C PRO A 136 -15.32 -30.53 -10.32
N LYS A 137 -16.29 -29.96 -9.59
CA LYS A 137 -17.71 -30.04 -9.96
C LYS A 137 -18.07 -29.23 -11.20
N GLN A 138 -17.28 -28.20 -11.49
CA GLN A 138 -17.48 -27.30 -12.62
C GLN A 138 -16.48 -27.55 -13.75
N ASP A 139 -15.56 -28.50 -13.53
CA ASP A 139 -14.45 -28.84 -14.42
C ASP A 139 -13.71 -27.62 -15.00
N THR A 140 -13.44 -26.63 -14.14
CA THR A 140 -12.81 -25.39 -14.58
C THR A 140 -12.08 -24.66 -13.46
N TYR A 141 -11.31 -23.65 -13.85
CA TYR A 141 -10.54 -22.79 -12.96
C TYR A 141 -11.28 -21.48 -12.72
N HIS A 142 -11.32 -21.04 -11.46
CA HIS A 142 -11.87 -19.74 -11.10
C HIS A 142 -10.95 -18.97 -10.16
N TYR A 143 -11.03 -17.64 -10.24
CA TYR A 143 -10.35 -16.73 -9.32
C TYR A 143 -11.06 -16.73 -7.97
N VAL A 144 -10.30 -16.86 -6.88
CA VAL A 144 -10.81 -16.85 -5.52
C VAL A 144 -9.90 -16.04 -4.62
N ASP A 145 -10.48 -15.38 -3.62
CA ASP A 145 -9.74 -14.74 -2.56
C ASP A 145 -9.06 -15.79 -1.65
N ASN A 146 -7.87 -15.45 -1.19
CA ASN A 146 -7.11 -16.28 -0.27
C ASN A 146 -6.16 -15.47 0.62
N ARG A 147 -5.61 -16.14 1.62
CA ARG A 147 -4.57 -15.58 2.49
C ARG A 147 -3.26 -15.46 1.73
N CYS A 148 -2.70 -14.26 1.70
CA CYS A 148 -1.43 -13.95 1.04
C CYS A 148 -0.22 -14.72 1.60
N GLN A 149 -0.28 -15.13 2.87
CA GLN A 149 0.83 -15.82 3.55
C GLN A 149 0.92 -17.30 3.19
N LYS A 150 -0.08 -17.84 2.49
CA LYS A 150 -0.06 -19.24 2.07
C LYS A 150 0.78 -19.40 0.81
N ARG A 151 1.52 -20.50 0.71
CA ARG A 151 2.41 -20.80 -0.42
C ARG A 151 1.61 -21.35 -1.59
N TYR A 152 1.83 -20.78 -2.77
CA TYR A 152 1.18 -21.17 -4.02
C TYR A 152 2.22 -21.23 -5.15
N ARG A 153 1.86 -21.91 -6.25
CA ARG A 153 2.55 -21.71 -7.55
C ARG A 153 2.13 -20.35 -8.11
N TYR A 154 2.89 -19.84 -9.06
CA TYR A 154 2.62 -18.55 -9.68
C TYR A 154 2.97 -18.54 -11.17
N ILE A 155 2.43 -17.55 -11.87
CA ILE A 155 2.51 -17.27 -13.31
C ILE A 155 3.04 -15.85 -13.41
N CYS A 156 4.00 -15.59 -14.28
CA CYS A 156 4.39 -14.23 -14.63
C CYS A 156 3.91 -13.94 -16.07
N GLU A 157 3.29 -12.79 -16.35
CA GLU A 157 2.88 -12.32 -17.68
C GLU A 157 3.89 -11.28 -18.22
N ALA A 158 4.24 -11.37 -19.50
CA ALA A 158 5.10 -10.42 -20.21
C ALA A 158 4.45 -9.93 -21.53
N PRO A 159 4.73 -8.69 -21.96
CA PRO A 159 4.08 -8.07 -23.15
C PRO A 159 4.63 -8.52 -24.52
N ARG A 160 5.81 -9.16 -24.55
CA ARG A 160 6.41 -9.92 -25.69
C ARG A 160 7.16 -11.10 -25.07
N CYS A 161 7.33 -12.22 -25.77
CA CYS A 161 7.84 -13.45 -25.11
C CYS A 161 9.38 -13.51 -25.22
N PRO A 162 10.13 -13.15 -24.16
CA PRO A 162 11.56 -13.42 -24.11
C PRO A 162 11.83 -14.91 -23.82
N ASN A 163 13.10 -15.30 -23.93
CA ASN A 163 13.55 -16.64 -23.56
C ASN A 163 13.11 -17.01 -22.13
N GLY A 164 12.47 -18.16 -21.98
CA GLY A 164 11.90 -18.63 -20.71
C GLY A 164 10.42 -18.29 -20.47
N PHE A 165 9.77 -17.59 -21.42
CA PHE A 165 8.33 -17.34 -21.42
C PHE A 165 7.68 -18.00 -22.65
N GLU A 166 6.53 -18.63 -22.46
CA GLU A 166 5.75 -19.31 -23.49
C GLU A 166 4.54 -18.45 -23.89
N LEU A 167 4.25 -18.35 -25.19
CA LEU A 167 3.06 -17.66 -25.67
C LEU A 167 1.82 -18.54 -25.46
N VAL A 168 0.91 -18.10 -24.59
CA VAL A 168 -0.38 -18.75 -24.35
C VAL A 168 -1.49 -17.76 -24.70
N GLY A 169 -2.13 -17.98 -25.84
CA GLY A 169 -3.12 -17.05 -26.40
C GLY A 169 -2.46 -15.75 -26.87
N GLN A 170 -2.79 -14.63 -26.20
CA GLN A 170 -2.19 -13.30 -26.46
C GLN A 170 -1.17 -12.89 -25.39
N GLN A 171 -0.82 -13.78 -24.47
CA GLN A 171 -0.02 -13.47 -23.28
C GLN A 171 1.26 -14.31 -23.26
N CYS A 172 2.37 -13.73 -22.82
CA CYS A 172 3.62 -14.47 -22.63
C CYS A 172 3.75 -14.85 -21.16
N ILE A 173 3.86 -16.15 -20.89
CA ILE A 173 3.73 -16.69 -19.55
C ILE A 173 5.01 -17.46 -19.17
N ALA A 174 5.58 -17.18 -18.00
CA ALA A 174 6.56 -18.04 -17.36
C ALA A 174 5.94 -18.71 -16.12
N ILE A 175 6.03 -20.04 -16.06
CA ILE A 175 5.50 -20.83 -14.94
C ILE A 175 6.68 -21.31 -14.10
N SER A 176 6.70 -20.93 -12.82
CA SER A 176 7.71 -21.43 -11.89
C SER A 176 7.31 -22.79 -11.32
N VAL A 177 8.27 -23.72 -11.30
CA VAL A 177 8.14 -25.01 -10.63
C VAL A 177 8.35 -24.89 -9.11
N GLU A 178 8.96 -23.81 -8.64
CA GLU A 178 9.24 -23.54 -7.23
C GLU A 178 8.02 -22.97 -6.51
N LYS A 179 7.77 -23.42 -5.27
CA LYS A 179 6.65 -22.93 -4.44
C LYS A 179 7.15 -21.90 -3.44
N LEU A 180 6.69 -20.66 -3.58
CA LEU A 180 7.11 -19.54 -2.72
C LEU A 180 5.91 -18.86 -2.05
N PRO A 181 6.12 -18.17 -0.90
CA PRO A 181 5.17 -17.18 -0.39
C PRO A 181 4.96 -16.03 -1.37
N TRP A 182 3.81 -15.34 -1.31
CA TRP A 182 3.43 -14.31 -2.28
C TRP A 182 4.49 -13.21 -2.47
N MET A 183 5.04 -12.70 -1.37
CA MET A 183 6.07 -11.66 -1.42
C MET A 183 7.33 -12.14 -2.16
N GLU A 184 7.77 -13.36 -1.89
CA GLU A 184 8.96 -13.95 -2.51
C GLU A 184 8.72 -14.27 -3.99
N SER A 185 7.54 -14.79 -4.35
CA SER A 185 7.16 -15.00 -5.76
C SER A 185 7.09 -13.69 -6.53
N LYS A 186 6.59 -12.62 -5.91
CA LYS A 186 6.55 -11.29 -6.53
C LYS A 186 7.96 -10.78 -6.80
N THR A 187 8.86 -10.89 -5.82
CA THR A 187 10.27 -10.54 -6.00
C THR A 187 10.92 -11.38 -7.09
N LYS A 188 10.63 -12.70 -7.16
CA LYS A 188 11.17 -13.57 -8.20
C LYS A 188 10.67 -13.26 -9.60
N CYS A 189 9.38 -12.93 -9.79
CA CYS A 189 8.93 -12.42 -11.09
C CYS A 189 9.61 -11.08 -11.41
N ALA A 190 9.76 -10.18 -10.43
CA ALA A 190 10.45 -8.91 -10.61
C ALA A 190 11.95 -9.08 -10.96
N GLU A 191 12.61 -10.13 -10.48
CA GLU A 191 14.00 -10.43 -10.85
C GLU A 191 14.15 -10.85 -12.33
N LEU A 192 13.12 -11.50 -12.89
CA LEU A 192 13.06 -11.78 -14.34
C LEU A 192 12.93 -10.49 -15.17
N GLU A 193 12.64 -9.34 -14.55
CA GLU A 193 12.55 -8.02 -15.18
C GLU A 193 13.91 -7.35 -15.43
N GLN A 194 15.04 -7.90 -14.97
CA GLN A 194 16.37 -7.30 -15.19
C GLN A 194 16.78 -7.14 -16.67
N PHE A 195 15.97 -7.64 -17.60
CA PHE A 195 16.08 -7.40 -19.05
C PHE A 195 15.09 -6.35 -19.61
N GLY A 196 14.45 -5.55 -18.74
CA GLY A 196 13.83 -4.27 -19.11
C GLY A 196 12.30 -4.22 -19.26
N TRP A 197 11.50 -5.07 -18.59
CA TRP A 197 10.04 -5.12 -18.85
C TRP A 197 9.21 -5.44 -17.60
N GLN A 198 7.94 -4.97 -17.56
CA GLN A 198 6.98 -5.23 -16.49
C GLN A 198 6.44 -6.66 -16.54
N THR A 199 6.59 -7.41 -15.46
CA THR A 199 6.02 -8.75 -15.26
C THR A 199 4.78 -8.72 -14.36
N GLN A 200 3.73 -9.49 -14.69
CA GLN A 200 2.50 -9.54 -13.87
C GLN A 200 2.23 -10.93 -13.31
N LEU A 201 1.97 -11.04 -12.00
CA LEU A 201 1.78 -12.32 -11.33
C LEU A 201 0.34 -12.85 -11.51
N LEU A 202 0.11 -13.88 -12.33
CA LEU A 202 -1.08 -14.75 -12.28
C LEU A 202 -0.78 -16.00 -11.44
N ILE A 203 -1.72 -16.89 -11.13
CA ILE A 203 -1.45 -18.14 -10.38
C ILE A 203 -2.26 -19.24 -11.08
N VAL A 204 -1.72 -20.45 -11.29
CA VAL A 204 -2.51 -21.66 -11.67
C VAL A 204 -2.08 -22.79 -10.73
N LYS A 205 -3.06 -23.56 -10.26
CA LYS A 205 -2.83 -24.86 -9.60
C LYS A 205 -2.91 -25.95 -10.66
N ASP A 206 -2.04 -26.95 -10.58
CA ASP A 206 -2.22 -28.23 -11.28
C ASP A 206 -2.82 -29.27 -10.31
N THR A 207 -3.70 -30.12 -10.82
CA THR A 207 -4.25 -31.29 -10.12
C THR A 207 -3.73 -32.54 -10.80
N GLU A 208 -2.69 -33.15 -10.22
CA GLU A 208 -2.32 -34.51 -10.58
C GLU A 208 -3.11 -35.55 -9.75
N GLY A 209 -3.53 -36.59 -10.47
CA GLY A 209 -4.04 -37.88 -10.00
C GLY A 209 -5.42 -38.15 -10.59
N THR A 210 -5.68 -39.12 -11.47
CA THR A 210 -5.05 -40.42 -11.72
C THR A 210 -5.85 -41.12 -12.83
N THR A 211 -5.20 -41.89 -13.71
CA THR A 211 -5.72 -43.14 -14.32
C THR A 211 -4.52 -43.83 -14.98
N THR A 212 -4.18 -45.10 -14.79
CA THR A 212 -4.63 -46.23 -13.97
C THR A 212 -3.37 -47.09 -13.78
N HIS A 213 -3.30 -47.97 -12.78
CA HIS A 213 -2.07 -48.74 -12.52
C HIS A 213 -1.57 -49.54 -13.74
N ILE A 214 -0.27 -49.39 -14.01
CA ILE A 214 0.57 -49.84 -15.15
C ILE A 214 0.43 -48.97 -16.40
#